data_AF-A0A8T2AE63-F1
#
_entry.id   AF-A0A8T2AE63-F1
#
_cell.length_a   1.000
_cell.length_b   1.000
_cell.length_c   1.000
_cell.angle_alpha   90.00
_cell.angle_beta   90.00
_cell.angle_gamma   90.00
#
_symmetry.space_group_name_H-M   'P 1'
#
loop_
_entity.id
_entity.type
_entity.pdbx_description
1 polymer ?
#
loop_
_entity_poly.entity_id
_entity_poly.type
_entity_poly.pdbx_seq_one_letter_code
_entity_poly.pdbx_strand_id
1 'polypeptide(L)'
;MRKSSSESSPISFLSLPYEVVLNCLSRVPRTHDQILSLVSKSFRSIVASPDLEAERIRILKNETCLYVCLKLNNTNPNPSWFILSQTPKQKLIPLPSFPYPHPNCCTVVSSGSEIYMLGGFVTKGKRSRRAYALDCKSHQWRRLPKMRIARKDAAANVASDGRIYVYGGCSRVYNNSVNWGEIYYPTTQTWEPFPEGEEGTFNKEGVFECDLILDGIVFHDFGLLLGGKIYDNRNEDSLRLCPNICRVRIDCQDFQATVSNGELHLFCCDDSSPWGAEVGGLEGISSNYLLSVASPAKERRVTVWWKTYTKECKTEIWCAMILFEIPLMGKLLRGVVEWSENVFTFHGSESDSDSNSFLLHYEVMTLSHRRIHFI
;
A
#
# COMPACT_ATOMS: atom_id res chain seq x y z
N MET A 1 34.51 12.15 -58.45
CA MET A 1 34.80 11.39 -57.21
C MET A 1 33.86 11.90 -56.10
N ARG A 2 32.84 11.11 -55.72
CA ARG A 2 31.98 11.41 -54.55
C ARG A 2 32.71 10.94 -53.29
N LYS A 3 33.04 11.85 -52.37
CA LYS A 3 33.50 11.51 -51.02
C LYS A 3 32.33 10.87 -50.27
N SER A 4 32.42 9.58 -49.97
CA SER A 4 31.52 8.91 -49.03
C SER A 4 31.88 9.36 -47.61
N SER A 5 31.01 10.14 -46.99
CA SER A 5 31.05 10.38 -45.55
C SER A 5 30.71 9.07 -44.83
N SER A 6 31.71 8.44 -44.20
CA SER A 6 31.48 7.33 -43.28
C SER A 6 30.85 7.90 -42.01
N GLU A 7 29.52 7.88 -41.92
CA GLU A 7 28.82 8.10 -40.65
C GLU A 7 29.23 6.99 -39.68
N SER A 8 30.01 7.36 -38.66
CA SER A 8 30.35 6.46 -37.56
C SER A 8 29.05 6.02 -36.88
N SER A 9 28.84 4.71 -36.76
CA SER A 9 27.69 4.17 -36.04
C SER A 9 27.64 4.76 -34.61
N PRO A 10 26.47 5.17 -34.11
CA PRO A 10 26.37 5.79 -32.80
C PRO A 10 26.86 4.83 -31.72
N ILE A 11 27.67 5.34 -30.79
CA ILE A 11 28.19 4.59 -29.64
C ILE A 11 27.00 4.15 -28.80
N SER A 12 26.82 2.83 -28.66
CA SER A 12 25.75 2.26 -27.83
C SER A 12 26.09 2.46 -26.35
N PHE A 13 25.11 2.80 -25.51
CA PHE A 13 25.30 2.91 -24.05
C PHE A 13 25.89 1.64 -23.42
N LEU A 14 25.54 0.47 -23.98
CA LEU A 14 26.07 -0.83 -23.53
C LEU A 14 27.51 -1.11 -23.98
N SER A 15 28.14 -0.20 -24.73
CA SER A 15 29.58 -0.26 -25.03
C SER A 15 30.46 0.30 -23.91
N LEU A 16 29.85 0.97 -22.91
CA LEU A 16 30.54 1.40 -21.70
C LEU A 16 30.94 0.19 -20.83
N PRO A 17 31.97 0.32 -19.98
CA PRO A 17 32.30 -0.70 -18.98
C PRO A 17 31.08 -1.05 -18.11
N TYR A 18 30.92 -2.34 -17.80
CA TYR A 18 29.74 -2.86 -17.10
C TYR A 18 29.44 -2.13 -15.78
N GLU A 19 30.48 -1.80 -15.01
CA GLU A 19 30.35 -1.06 -13.74
C GLU A 19 29.81 0.37 -13.93
N VAL A 20 30.18 1.03 -15.04
CA VAL A 20 29.68 2.36 -15.38
C VAL A 20 28.20 2.28 -15.76
N VAL A 21 27.84 1.26 -16.54
CA VAL A 21 26.43 0.98 -16.88
C VAL A 21 25.61 0.77 -15.61
N LEU A 22 26.08 -0.05 -14.67
CA LEU A 22 25.42 -0.28 -13.39
C LEU A 22 25.29 1.01 -12.56
N ASN A 23 26.36 1.81 -12.45
CA ASN A 23 26.32 3.07 -11.68
C ASN A 23 25.36 4.09 -12.29
N CYS A 24 25.25 4.14 -13.62
CA CYS A 24 24.29 5.00 -14.30
C CYS A 24 22.86 4.51 -14.05
N LEU A 25 22.60 3.22 -14.21
CA LEU A 25 21.25 2.65 -14.04
C LEU A 25 20.78 2.63 -12.59
N SER A 26 21.68 2.50 -11.63
CA SER A 26 21.35 2.54 -10.20
C SER A 26 20.84 3.91 -9.75
N ARG A 27 21.18 4.98 -10.48
CA ARG A 27 20.66 6.34 -10.24
C ARG A 27 19.25 6.52 -10.82
N VAL A 28 18.85 5.72 -11.81
CA VAL A 28 17.52 5.76 -12.42
C VAL A 28 16.50 5.19 -11.43
N PRO A 29 15.38 5.90 -11.15
CA PRO A 29 14.33 5.41 -10.27
C PRO A 29 13.74 4.07 -10.71
N ARG A 30 13.40 3.20 -9.75
CA ARG A 30 12.84 1.86 -10.03
C ARG A 30 11.53 1.86 -10.81
N THR A 31 10.80 2.97 -10.75
CA THR A 31 9.60 3.19 -11.57
C THR A 31 9.87 3.05 -13.07
N HIS A 32 11.12 3.22 -13.52
CA HIS A 32 11.53 3.06 -14.91
C HIS A 32 12.07 1.67 -15.24
N ASP A 33 12.19 0.75 -14.28
CA ASP A 33 12.77 -0.59 -14.50
C ASP A 33 11.97 -1.39 -15.53
N GLN A 34 10.65 -1.22 -15.57
CA GLN A 34 9.82 -1.83 -16.60
C GLN A 34 10.14 -1.28 -17.99
N ILE A 35 10.28 0.04 -18.12
CA ILE A 35 10.61 0.71 -19.38
C ILE A 35 12.00 0.25 -19.86
N LEU A 36 12.98 0.26 -18.95
CA LEU A 36 14.35 -0.21 -19.23
C LEU A 36 14.35 -1.67 -19.69
N SER A 37 13.57 -2.54 -19.04
CA SER A 37 13.46 -3.96 -19.39
C SER A 37 12.84 -4.23 -20.77
N LEU A 38 12.13 -3.24 -21.34
CA LEU A 38 11.56 -3.30 -22.68
C LEU A 38 12.52 -2.83 -23.78
N VAL A 39 13.60 -2.10 -23.43
CA VAL A 39 14.56 -1.56 -24.40
C VAL A 39 15.31 -2.68 -25.14
N SER A 40 15.81 -3.69 -24.42
CA SER A 40 16.50 -4.84 -25.02
C SER A 40 16.64 -6.01 -24.03
N LYS A 41 17.05 -7.18 -24.53
CA LYS A 41 17.37 -8.36 -23.70
C LYS A 41 18.48 -8.06 -22.68
N SER A 42 19.49 -7.27 -23.07
CA SER A 42 20.61 -6.91 -22.19
C SER A 42 20.16 -6.01 -21.05
N PHE A 43 19.37 -4.96 -21.33
CA PHE A 43 18.81 -4.12 -20.28
C PHE A 43 17.89 -4.91 -19.34
N ARG A 44 17.04 -5.79 -19.87
CA ARG A 44 16.22 -6.70 -19.05
C ARG A 44 17.06 -7.55 -18.12
N SER A 45 18.17 -8.10 -18.62
CA SER A 45 19.10 -8.90 -17.82
C SER A 45 19.78 -8.08 -16.72
N ILE A 46 20.16 -6.83 -17.01
CA ILE A 46 20.81 -5.93 -16.04
C ILE A 46 19.82 -5.49 -14.96
N VAL A 47 18.60 -5.12 -15.35
CA VAL A 47 17.55 -4.72 -14.42
C VAL A 47 17.18 -5.86 -13.46
N ALA A 48 17.19 -7.10 -13.94
CA ALA A 48 16.96 -8.29 -13.12
C ALA A 48 18.20 -8.77 -12.34
N SER A 49 19.37 -8.14 -12.51
CA SER A 49 20.63 -8.61 -11.92
C SER A 49 20.74 -8.23 -10.43
N PRO A 50 21.34 -9.10 -9.60
CA PRO A 50 21.65 -8.77 -8.22
C PRO A 50 22.71 -7.65 -8.12
N ASP A 51 23.53 -7.45 -9.16
CA ASP A 51 24.60 -6.45 -9.17
C ASP A 51 24.03 -5.02 -9.21
N LEU A 52 22.98 -4.78 -10.02
CA LEU A 52 22.28 -3.50 -10.02
C LEU A 52 21.63 -3.21 -8.66
N GLU A 53 21.10 -4.25 -8.02
CA GLU A 53 20.52 -4.14 -6.70
C GLU A 53 21.57 -3.78 -5.64
N ALA A 54 22.72 -4.47 -5.65
CA ALA A 54 23.84 -4.17 -4.77
C ALA A 54 24.34 -2.73 -4.97
N GLU A 55 24.40 -2.26 -6.21
CA GLU A 55 24.84 -0.91 -6.55
C GLU A 55 23.84 0.17 -6.07
N ARG A 56 22.54 -0.08 -6.19
CA ARG A 56 21.49 0.80 -5.65
C ARG A 56 21.56 0.89 -4.13
N ILE A 57 21.80 -0.24 -3.47
CA ILE A 57 22.01 -0.29 -2.02
C ILE A 57 23.27 0.51 -1.65
N ARG A 58 24.36 0.36 -2.41
CA ARG A 58 25.64 1.08 -2.20
C ARG A 58 25.49 2.60 -2.26
N ILE A 59 24.67 3.12 -3.18
CA ILE A 59 24.46 4.56 -3.36
C ILE A 59 23.49 5.15 -2.31
N LEU A 60 22.98 4.34 -1.37
CA LEU A 60 22.11 4.75 -0.25
C LEU A 60 20.84 5.49 -0.69
N LYS A 61 20.34 5.19 -1.90
CA LYS A 61 19.11 5.78 -2.39
C LYS A 61 17.91 5.01 -1.86
N ASN A 62 17.40 5.40 -0.70
CA ASN A 62 16.13 4.90 -0.20
C ASN A 62 15.01 5.42 -1.13
N GLU A 63 14.39 4.52 -1.87
CA GLU A 63 13.20 4.83 -2.65
C GLU A 63 11.98 4.34 -1.89
N THR A 64 11.15 5.28 -1.46
CA THR A 64 9.82 4.98 -0.92
C THR A 64 8.83 5.00 -2.07
N CYS A 65 8.18 3.87 -2.33
CA CYS A 65 7.21 3.70 -3.39
C CYS A 65 5.83 3.43 -2.79
N LEU A 66 4.82 4.14 -3.26
CA LEU A 66 3.43 3.89 -2.91
C LEU A 66 2.82 2.94 -3.94
N TYR A 67 2.49 1.74 -3.49
CA TYR A 67 1.76 0.74 -4.27
C TYR A 67 0.29 0.88 -3.97
N VAL A 68 -0.53 0.92 -5.02
CA VAL A 68 -1.99 1.03 -4.89
C VAL A 68 -2.68 -0.02 -5.73
N CYS A 69 -3.72 -0.64 -5.17
CA CYS A 69 -4.60 -1.54 -5.87
C CYS A 69 -5.94 -0.82 -6.12
N LEU A 70 -6.23 -0.56 -7.39
CA LEU A 70 -7.42 0.19 -7.80
C LEU A 70 -8.42 -0.72 -8.51
N LYS A 71 -9.70 -0.57 -8.14
CA LYS A 71 -10.83 -1.05 -8.92
C LYS A 71 -11.28 0.09 -9.83
N LEU A 72 -10.88 0.03 -11.11
CA LEU A 72 -11.09 1.13 -12.05
C LEU A 72 -12.52 1.18 -12.59
N ASN A 73 -13.09 0.03 -12.96
CA ASN A 73 -14.48 -0.08 -13.39
C ASN A 73 -15.13 -1.35 -12.82
N ASN A 74 -16.45 -1.33 -12.71
CA ASN A 74 -17.32 -2.44 -12.32
C ASN A 74 -17.42 -3.51 -13.42
N THR A 75 -17.08 -3.19 -14.67
CA THR A 75 -17.10 -4.14 -15.79
C THR A 75 -15.87 -5.04 -15.85
N ASN A 76 -14.71 -4.59 -15.33
CA ASN A 76 -13.54 -5.45 -15.14
C ASN A 76 -13.55 -5.99 -13.71
N PRO A 77 -13.74 -7.31 -13.54
CA PRO A 77 -13.78 -7.91 -12.21
C PRO A 77 -12.42 -7.92 -11.50
N ASN A 78 -11.31 -7.62 -12.20
CA ASN A 78 -9.96 -7.69 -11.66
C ASN A 78 -9.38 -6.29 -11.38
N PRO A 79 -9.21 -5.92 -10.09
CA PRO A 79 -8.40 -4.79 -9.68
C PRO A 79 -6.99 -4.82 -10.27
N SER A 80 -6.46 -3.63 -10.53
CA SER A 80 -5.14 -3.44 -11.10
C SER A 80 -4.20 -2.81 -10.09
N TRP A 81 -2.97 -3.30 -10.06
CA TRP A 81 -1.91 -2.80 -9.20
C TRP A 81 -1.10 -1.73 -9.93
N PHE A 82 -0.77 -0.66 -9.22
CA PHE A 82 0.01 0.46 -9.72
C PHE A 82 1.10 0.84 -8.73
N ILE A 83 2.16 1.44 -9.26
CA ILE A 83 3.17 2.16 -8.49
C ILE A 83 3.03 3.66 -8.80
N LEU A 84 2.98 4.49 -7.77
CA LEU A 84 2.96 5.94 -7.91
C LEU A 84 4.39 6.47 -8.14
N SER A 85 4.65 7.00 -9.33
CA SER A 85 5.92 7.67 -9.63
C SER A 85 6.03 9.00 -8.89
N GLN A 86 7.23 9.34 -8.40
CA GLN A 86 7.48 10.57 -7.64
C GLN A 86 8.13 11.71 -8.44
N THR A 87 8.59 11.48 -9.68
CA THR A 87 9.27 12.51 -10.50
C THR A 87 9.09 12.28 -12.01
N PRO A 88 9.05 13.34 -12.86
CA PRO A 88 8.83 14.75 -12.55
C PRO A 88 7.35 15.12 -12.34
N LYS A 89 6.41 14.24 -12.71
CA LYS A 89 4.98 14.34 -12.41
C LYS A 89 4.48 13.03 -11.82
N GLN A 90 3.62 13.10 -10.82
CA GLN A 90 3.03 11.92 -10.21
C GLN A 90 2.11 11.23 -11.22
N LYS A 91 2.43 9.98 -11.53
CA LYS A 91 1.63 9.12 -12.41
C LYS A 91 1.61 7.71 -11.87
N LEU A 92 0.46 7.07 -12.00
CA LEU A 92 0.31 5.64 -11.74
C LEU A 92 0.87 4.86 -12.94
N ILE A 93 1.88 4.05 -12.66
CA ILE A 93 2.46 3.12 -13.62
C ILE A 93 1.86 1.75 -13.34
N PRO A 94 1.18 1.13 -14.31
CA PRO A 94 0.57 -0.19 -14.11
C PRO A 94 1.65 -1.24 -13.85
N LEU A 95 1.40 -2.11 -12.88
CA LEU A 95 2.21 -3.29 -12.63
C LEU A 95 1.68 -4.47 -13.46
N PRO A 96 2.50 -5.51 -13.71
CA PRO A 96 2.04 -6.71 -14.37
C PRO A 96 0.76 -7.24 -13.71
N SER A 97 -0.24 -7.53 -14.54
CA SER A 97 -1.53 -7.99 -14.06
C SER A 97 -1.36 -9.23 -13.18
N PHE A 98 -2.08 -9.25 -12.08
CA PHE A 98 -2.16 -10.43 -11.24
C PHE A 98 -2.62 -11.62 -12.10
N PRO A 99 -1.85 -12.72 -12.20
CA PRO A 99 -2.05 -13.76 -13.21
C PRO A 99 -3.27 -14.66 -12.94
N TYR A 100 -4.03 -14.39 -11.87
CA TYR A 100 -5.22 -15.15 -11.46
C TYR A 100 -6.40 -14.20 -11.31
N PRO A 101 -7.65 -14.71 -11.23
CA PRO A 101 -8.78 -13.89 -10.80
C PRO A 101 -8.46 -13.26 -9.44
N HIS A 102 -8.50 -11.93 -9.39
CA HIS A 102 -8.17 -11.22 -8.17
C HIS A 102 -9.19 -11.59 -7.10
N PRO A 103 -8.76 -12.02 -5.90
CA PRO A 103 -9.69 -12.29 -4.82
C PRO A 103 -10.32 -10.97 -4.35
N ASN A 104 -11.65 -10.85 -4.41
CA ASN A 104 -12.34 -9.76 -3.72
C ASN A 104 -12.15 -9.93 -2.21
N CYS A 105 -12.15 -8.85 -1.42
CA CYS A 105 -12.04 -8.94 0.04
C CYS A 105 -10.76 -9.64 0.53
N CYS A 106 -9.67 -9.65 -0.25
CA CYS A 106 -8.38 -10.09 0.26
C CYS A 106 -7.82 -9.08 1.26
N THR A 107 -6.88 -9.54 2.08
CA THR A 107 -6.07 -8.65 2.90
C THR A 107 -4.68 -8.50 2.29
N VAL A 108 -4.09 -7.32 2.48
CA VAL A 108 -2.80 -6.94 1.90
C VAL A 108 -1.93 -6.33 2.99
N VAL A 109 -0.69 -6.81 3.06
CA VAL A 109 0.37 -6.26 3.92
C VAL A 109 1.70 -6.25 3.18
N SER A 110 2.58 -5.34 3.57
CA SER A 110 3.96 -5.28 3.08
C SER A 110 4.95 -5.76 4.13
N SER A 111 5.95 -6.55 3.71
CA SER A 111 7.09 -6.92 4.55
C SER A 111 8.36 -6.96 3.71
N GLY A 112 9.41 -6.28 4.17
CA GLY A 112 10.69 -6.21 3.46
C GLY A 112 10.54 -5.56 2.08
N SER A 113 10.76 -6.33 1.01
CA SER A 113 10.60 -5.90 -0.38
C SER A 113 9.45 -6.61 -1.10
N GLU A 114 8.48 -7.13 -0.35
CA GLU A 114 7.35 -7.88 -0.91
C GLU A 114 6.00 -7.37 -0.38
N ILE A 115 4.98 -7.48 -1.23
CA ILE A 115 3.59 -7.25 -0.87
C ILE A 115 2.86 -8.59 -0.86
N TYR A 116 2.23 -8.91 0.27
CA TYR A 116 1.54 -10.16 0.51
C TYR A 116 0.05 -9.95 0.32
N MET A 117 -0.57 -10.76 -0.54
CA MET A 117 -2.02 -10.80 -0.76
C MET A 117 -2.58 -12.12 -0.24
N LEU A 118 -3.50 -12.04 0.70
CA LEU A 118 -3.93 -13.16 1.53
C LEU A 118 -5.45 -13.31 1.51
N GLY A 119 -5.93 -14.51 1.23
CA GLY A 119 -7.34 -14.87 1.35
C GLY A 119 -8.26 -14.22 0.31
N GLY A 120 -9.42 -13.78 0.78
CA GLY A 120 -10.52 -13.21 0.00
C GLY A 120 -11.52 -14.22 -0.52
N PHE A 121 -12.42 -13.76 -1.39
CA PHE A 121 -13.41 -14.56 -2.08
C PHE A 121 -12.92 -14.98 -3.46
N VAL A 122 -13.03 -16.28 -3.73
CA VAL A 122 -12.89 -16.84 -5.07
C VAL A 122 -14.28 -17.06 -5.68
N THR A 123 -14.34 -17.29 -7.00
CA THR A 123 -15.60 -17.56 -7.72
C THR A 123 -16.46 -18.59 -6.97
N LYS A 124 -17.76 -18.29 -6.81
CA LYS A 124 -18.77 -18.98 -5.97
C LYS A 124 -18.86 -18.53 -4.50
N GLY A 125 -18.31 -17.37 -4.14
CA GLY A 125 -18.51 -16.78 -2.80
C GLY A 125 -17.86 -17.57 -1.65
N LYS A 126 -16.84 -18.38 -1.96
CA LYS A 126 -16.11 -19.18 -0.97
C LYS A 126 -14.87 -18.44 -0.50
N ARG A 127 -14.67 -18.41 0.82
CA ARG A 127 -13.43 -17.95 1.46
C ARG A 127 -12.23 -18.72 0.90
N SER A 128 -11.09 -18.05 0.80
CA SER A 128 -9.89 -18.57 0.15
C SER A 128 -8.77 -18.83 1.14
N ARG A 129 -8.02 -19.92 0.93
CA ARG A 129 -6.73 -20.20 1.61
C ARG A 129 -5.52 -19.71 0.80
N ARG A 130 -5.76 -19.12 -0.38
CA ARG A 130 -4.68 -18.76 -1.31
C ARG A 130 -3.92 -17.55 -0.77
N ALA A 131 -2.61 -17.59 -0.93
CA ALA A 131 -1.70 -16.52 -0.56
C ALA A 131 -0.72 -16.29 -1.71
N TYR A 132 -0.32 -15.04 -1.90
CA TYR A 132 0.59 -14.60 -2.95
C TYR A 132 1.54 -13.54 -2.41
N ALA A 133 2.71 -13.46 -3.02
CA ALA A 133 3.62 -12.35 -2.84
C ALA A 133 3.88 -11.68 -4.20
N LEU A 134 3.88 -10.36 -4.21
CA LEU A 134 4.46 -9.55 -5.27
C LEU A 134 5.86 -9.18 -4.81
N ASP A 135 6.88 -9.61 -5.56
CA ASP A 135 8.22 -9.09 -5.39
C ASP A 135 8.30 -7.69 -6.00
N CYS A 136 8.51 -6.68 -5.16
CA CYS A 136 8.55 -5.27 -5.57
C CYS A 136 9.84 -4.92 -6.34
N LYS A 137 10.84 -5.81 -6.39
CA LYS A 137 12.06 -5.62 -7.19
C LYS A 137 11.86 -6.07 -8.62
N SER A 138 11.31 -7.27 -8.82
CA SER A 138 11.04 -7.83 -10.16
C SER A 138 9.64 -7.50 -10.70
N HIS A 139 8.76 -6.96 -9.85
CA HIS A 139 7.33 -6.78 -10.10
C HIS A 139 6.63 -8.08 -10.54
N GLN A 140 7.10 -9.22 -10.05
CA GLN A 140 6.52 -10.53 -10.37
C GLN A 140 5.71 -11.09 -9.21
N TRP A 141 4.55 -11.66 -9.54
CA TRP A 141 3.72 -12.39 -8.61
C TRP A 141 4.19 -13.83 -8.48
N ARG A 142 4.29 -14.32 -7.25
CA ARG A 142 4.53 -15.72 -6.92
C ARG A 142 3.47 -16.25 -5.98
N ARG A 143 3.14 -17.53 -6.13
CA ARG A 143 2.22 -18.22 -5.23
C ARG A 143 2.95 -18.64 -3.95
N LEU A 144 2.30 -18.42 -2.81
CA LEU A 144 2.78 -18.86 -1.50
C LEU A 144 2.11 -20.18 -1.09
N PRO A 145 2.68 -20.88 -0.10
CA PRO A 145 1.98 -21.93 0.63
C PRO A 145 0.61 -21.43 1.12
N LYS A 146 -0.39 -22.29 1.02
CA LYS A 146 -1.76 -21.94 1.40
C LYS A 146 -1.82 -21.73 2.92
N MET A 147 -2.53 -20.69 3.34
CA MET A 147 -2.97 -20.50 4.74
C MET A 147 -3.62 -21.78 5.26
N ARG A 148 -3.62 -22.00 6.57
CA ARG A 148 -4.32 -23.12 7.22
C ARG A 148 -5.83 -22.99 7.05
N ILE A 149 -6.34 -21.76 7.19
CA ILE A 149 -7.78 -21.47 7.23
C ILE A 149 -8.18 -20.56 6.08
N ALA A 150 -9.39 -20.78 5.56
CA ALA A 150 -9.94 -19.97 4.49
C ALA A 150 -10.49 -18.66 5.07
N ARG A 151 -10.00 -17.52 4.57
CA ARG A 151 -10.31 -16.19 5.12
C ARG A 151 -10.81 -15.23 4.04
N LYS A 152 -11.66 -14.27 4.43
CA LYS A 152 -12.09 -13.11 3.63
C LYS A 152 -12.27 -11.93 4.57
N ASP A 153 -11.95 -10.71 4.13
CA ASP A 153 -11.94 -9.52 5.00
C ASP A 153 -11.17 -9.83 6.31
N ALA A 154 -9.95 -10.36 6.18
CA ALA A 154 -9.07 -10.57 7.33
C ALA A 154 -8.28 -9.29 7.62
N ALA A 155 -7.89 -9.09 8.86
CA ALA A 155 -6.88 -8.10 9.19
C ALA A 155 -5.50 -8.76 9.20
N ALA A 156 -4.46 -8.02 8.86
CA ALA A 156 -3.10 -8.50 8.92
C ALA A 156 -2.12 -7.41 9.35
N ASN A 157 -1.05 -7.82 10.00
CA ASN A 157 0.04 -6.96 10.44
C ASN A 157 1.39 -7.67 10.30
N VAL A 158 2.47 -6.90 10.23
CA VAL A 158 3.84 -7.42 10.18
C VAL A 158 4.56 -7.03 11.46
N ALA A 159 5.12 -8.03 12.15
CA ALA A 159 5.91 -7.83 13.35
C ALA A 159 7.32 -7.31 13.02
N SER A 160 8.04 -6.83 14.04
CA SER A 160 9.40 -6.26 13.92
C SER A 160 10.41 -7.27 13.36
N ASP A 161 10.21 -8.55 13.62
CA ASP A 161 11.02 -9.66 13.09
C ASP A 161 10.63 -10.09 11.66
N GLY A 162 9.60 -9.46 11.07
CA GLY A 162 9.10 -9.73 9.72
C GLY A 162 8.08 -10.85 9.61
N ARG A 163 7.66 -11.48 10.73
CA ARG A 163 6.53 -12.41 10.73
C ARG A 163 5.23 -11.70 10.39
N ILE A 164 4.36 -12.38 9.65
CA ILE A 164 3.08 -11.83 9.20
C ILE A 164 1.96 -12.50 9.97
N TYR A 165 1.20 -11.71 10.70
CA TYR A 165 0.07 -12.18 11.49
C TYR A 165 -1.22 -11.88 10.73
N VAL A 166 -2.13 -12.86 10.69
CA VAL A 166 -3.43 -12.75 10.00
C VAL A 166 -4.55 -13.16 10.94
N TYR A 167 -5.59 -12.32 11.02
CA TYR A 167 -6.66 -12.43 12.01
C TYR A 167 -8.04 -12.35 11.37
N GLY A 168 -8.98 -13.09 11.96
CA GLY A 168 -10.40 -13.03 11.61
C GLY A 168 -10.68 -13.43 10.16
N GLY A 169 -11.84 -13.01 9.67
CA GLY A 169 -12.28 -13.28 8.30
C GLY A 169 -12.60 -14.75 7.98
N CYS A 170 -12.46 -15.64 8.96
CA CYS A 170 -12.81 -17.05 8.86
C CYS A 170 -14.33 -17.25 9.00
N SER A 171 -14.80 -18.48 8.77
CA SER A 171 -16.21 -18.81 9.06
C SER A 171 -16.41 -18.99 10.56
N ARG A 172 -17.60 -18.65 11.08
CA ARG A 172 -18.05 -18.99 12.45
C ARG A 172 -17.70 -20.39 12.93
N VAL A 173 -17.70 -21.39 12.04
CA VAL A 173 -17.34 -22.78 12.38
C VAL A 173 -15.89 -22.92 12.86
N TYR A 174 -15.02 -22.01 12.43
CA TYR A 174 -13.62 -21.90 12.83
C TYR A 174 -13.39 -20.76 13.84
N ASN A 175 -14.46 -20.16 14.38
CA ASN A 175 -14.37 -19.12 15.41
C ASN A 175 -14.19 -19.75 16.80
N ASN A 176 -13.19 -20.63 16.90
CA ASN A 176 -12.57 -20.96 18.17
C ASN A 176 -11.20 -20.28 18.24
N SER A 177 -10.69 -20.10 19.44
CA SER A 177 -9.50 -19.31 19.75
C SER A 177 -8.27 -19.70 18.92
N VAL A 178 -7.97 -20.99 18.80
CA VAL A 178 -6.80 -21.52 18.03
C VAL A 178 -6.86 -21.18 16.54
N ASN A 179 -8.05 -21.10 15.95
CA ASN A 179 -8.25 -20.94 14.50
C ASN A 179 -8.56 -19.49 14.09
N TRP A 180 -8.74 -18.60 15.07
CA TRP A 180 -9.07 -17.21 14.81
C TRP A 180 -7.96 -16.47 14.05
N GLY A 181 -6.71 -16.86 14.21
CA GLY A 181 -5.60 -16.34 13.41
C GLY A 181 -4.49 -17.34 13.13
N GLU A 182 -3.50 -16.90 12.37
CA GLU A 182 -2.33 -17.69 11.98
C GLU A 182 -1.13 -16.78 11.67
N ILE A 183 0.07 -17.32 11.85
CA ILE A 183 1.35 -16.65 11.61
C ILE A 183 1.99 -17.24 10.37
N TYR A 184 2.38 -16.38 9.43
CA TYR A 184 3.25 -16.75 8.32
C TYR A 184 4.68 -16.35 8.62
N TYR A 185 5.59 -17.29 8.39
CA TYR A 185 7.03 -17.10 8.51
C TYR A 185 7.62 -16.99 7.10
N PRO A 186 7.99 -15.78 6.61
CA PRO A 186 8.55 -15.63 5.27
C PRO A 186 9.87 -16.39 5.07
N THR A 187 10.63 -16.61 6.14
CA THR A 187 11.93 -17.31 6.13
C THR A 187 11.80 -18.80 5.81
N THR A 188 10.85 -19.48 6.45
CA THR A 188 10.58 -20.91 6.25
C THR A 188 9.44 -21.16 5.25
N GLN A 189 8.72 -20.11 4.87
CA GLN A 189 7.49 -20.14 4.08
C GLN A 189 6.40 -21.02 4.69
N THR A 190 6.32 -21.10 6.02
CA THR A 190 5.32 -21.92 6.73
C THR A 190 4.22 -21.08 7.37
N TRP A 191 3.05 -21.69 7.55
CA TRP A 191 1.92 -21.14 8.30
C TRP A 191 1.73 -21.95 9.58
N GLU A 192 1.65 -21.28 10.72
CA GLU A 192 1.42 -21.88 12.02
C GLU A 192 0.15 -21.31 12.67
N PRO A 193 -0.58 -22.09 13.50
CA PRO A 193 -1.63 -21.52 14.36
C PRO A 193 -1.04 -20.51 15.33
N PHE A 194 -1.89 -19.70 15.97
CA PHE A 194 -1.43 -18.98 17.15
C PHE A 194 -1.04 -19.94 18.28
N PRO A 195 -0.07 -19.55 19.12
CA PRO A 195 0.28 -20.32 20.31
C PRO A 195 -0.95 -20.53 21.20
N GLU A 196 -1.19 -21.76 21.65
CA GLU A 196 -2.23 -22.06 22.63
C GLU A 196 -1.94 -21.29 23.93
N GLY A 197 -2.96 -20.65 24.50
CA GLY A 197 -2.83 -19.81 25.70
C GLY A 197 -2.77 -18.30 25.42
N GLU A 198 -2.54 -17.89 24.17
CA GLU A 198 -2.75 -16.49 23.73
C GLU A 198 -4.24 -16.22 23.38
N GLU A 199 -5.14 -16.95 24.02
CA GLU A 199 -6.55 -17.04 23.63
C GLU A 199 -7.47 -16.17 24.50
N GLY A 200 -7.04 -15.90 25.74
CA GLY A 200 -7.84 -15.20 26.76
C GLY A 200 -7.90 -13.67 26.57
N THR A 201 -6.94 -13.08 25.87
CA THR A 201 -6.79 -11.61 25.70
C THR A 201 -7.46 -11.09 24.42
N PHE A 202 -7.97 -11.98 23.56
CA PHE A 202 -8.81 -11.62 22.40
C PHE A 202 -10.30 -11.60 22.71
N ASN A 203 -10.73 -12.21 23.82
CA ASN A 203 -12.13 -12.31 24.21
C ASN A 203 -12.51 -11.19 25.17
N LYS A 204 -12.98 -10.08 24.57
CA LYS A 204 -13.73 -8.93 25.13
C LYS A 204 -13.02 -7.59 25.32
N GLU A 205 -11.69 -7.50 25.32
CA GLU A 205 -11.00 -6.20 25.29
C GLU A 205 -9.69 -6.42 24.52
N GLY A 206 -9.68 -6.09 23.23
CA GLY A 206 -8.62 -6.55 22.33
C GLY A 206 -7.29 -5.90 22.61
N VAL A 207 -6.29 -6.67 23.08
CA VAL A 207 -4.85 -6.40 22.89
C VAL A 207 -4.10 -7.73 23.02
N PHE A 208 -3.25 -8.06 22.03
CA PHE A 208 -2.04 -8.83 22.31
C PHE A 208 -0.81 -7.96 22.06
N GLU A 209 -0.03 -7.85 23.11
CA GLU A 209 1.31 -7.28 23.20
C GLU A 209 2.30 -8.30 22.63
N CYS A 210 2.91 -7.98 21.49
CA CYS A 210 4.11 -8.66 20.99
C CYS A 210 4.98 -7.62 20.25
N ASP A 211 5.98 -7.11 20.96
CA ASP A 211 7.22 -6.45 20.51
C ASP A 211 7.19 -5.25 19.53
N LEU A 212 6.11 -4.47 19.48
CA LEU A 212 6.13 -3.11 18.91
C LEU A 212 5.21 -2.18 19.73
N ILE A 213 5.84 -1.55 20.73
CA ILE A 213 5.46 -0.32 21.46
C ILE A 213 4.18 0.39 20.96
N LEU A 214 3.17 0.44 21.84
CA LEU A 214 2.21 1.54 22.13
C LEU A 214 1.48 2.16 20.90
N ASP A 215 0.16 2.06 20.72
CA ASP A 215 -0.94 2.01 21.68
C ASP A 215 -2.08 1.21 21.04
N GLY A 216 -2.59 0.22 21.77
CA GLY A 216 -3.89 -0.36 21.49
C GLY A 216 -4.98 0.67 21.78
N ILE A 217 -5.13 1.65 20.89
CA ILE A 217 -6.27 2.57 20.92
C ILE A 217 -7.39 1.86 20.15
N VAL A 218 -8.36 1.34 20.90
CA VAL A 218 -9.69 1.09 20.38
C VAL A 218 -10.22 2.46 19.93
N PHE A 219 -10.19 2.72 18.63
CA PHE A 219 -10.83 3.90 18.08
C PHE A 219 -12.32 3.79 18.39
N HIS A 220 -12.85 4.83 19.05
CA HIS A 220 -14.22 4.97 19.55
C HIS A 220 -15.23 4.02 18.85
N ASP A 221 -15.70 3.05 19.64
CA ASP A 221 -16.74 2.05 19.41
C ASP A 221 -16.68 1.06 18.24
N PHE A 222 -15.94 1.22 17.12
CA PHE A 222 -16.17 0.33 15.96
C PHE A 222 -14.98 -0.01 15.02
N GLY A 223 -13.72 -0.02 15.49
CA GLY A 223 -12.59 -0.38 14.61
C GLY A 223 -11.34 -0.97 15.29
N LEU A 224 -10.63 -1.84 14.57
CA LEU A 224 -9.35 -2.45 14.93
C LEU A 224 -8.20 -1.75 14.18
N LEU A 225 -7.22 -1.21 14.91
CA LEU A 225 -6.01 -0.62 14.33
C LEU A 225 -4.89 -1.67 14.23
N LEU A 226 -4.39 -1.92 13.02
CA LEU A 226 -3.27 -2.82 12.77
C LEU A 226 -2.35 -2.23 11.68
N GLY A 227 -1.06 -2.07 11.99
CA GLY A 227 -0.07 -1.56 11.03
C GLY A 227 -0.39 -0.17 10.47
N GLY A 228 -1.04 0.70 11.27
CA GLY A 228 -1.49 2.03 10.84
C GLY A 228 -2.79 2.06 10.03
N LYS A 229 -3.38 0.90 9.74
CA LYS A 229 -4.66 0.73 9.04
C LYS A 229 -5.78 0.41 10.00
N ILE A 230 -6.99 0.89 9.70
CA ILE A 230 -8.17 0.67 10.53
C ILE A 230 -9.12 -0.31 9.83
N TYR A 231 -9.61 -1.28 10.58
CA TYR A 231 -10.49 -2.34 10.11
C TYR A 231 -11.82 -2.31 10.88
N ASP A 232 -12.95 -2.32 10.16
CA ASP A 232 -14.29 -2.44 10.72
C ASP A 232 -14.49 -3.84 11.31
N ASN A 233 -14.83 -3.90 12.60
CA ASN A 233 -15.02 -5.13 13.37
C ASN A 233 -16.48 -5.38 13.76
N ARG A 234 -17.45 -4.62 13.22
CA ARG A 234 -18.89 -4.75 13.56
C ARG A 234 -19.47 -6.12 13.22
N ASN A 235 -18.84 -6.83 12.29
CA ASN A 235 -19.23 -8.16 11.90
C ASN A 235 -18.21 -9.17 12.39
N GLU A 236 -18.62 -10.05 13.30
CA GLU A 236 -17.78 -11.10 13.89
C GLU A 236 -17.04 -11.98 12.86
N ASP A 237 -17.54 -12.06 11.62
CA ASP A 237 -16.96 -12.90 10.57
C ASP A 237 -16.05 -12.12 9.60
N SER A 238 -15.80 -10.83 9.84
CA SER A 238 -15.19 -9.90 8.88
C SER A 238 -14.52 -8.70 9.55
N LEU A 239 -13.24 -8.50 9.28
CA LEU A 239 -12.44 -7.33 9.61
C LEU A 239 -12.16 -6.54 8.32
N ARG A 240 -13.12 -5.73 7.88
CA ARG A 240 -13.03 -5.03 6.57
C ARG A 240 -12.14 -3.79 6.70
N LEU A 241 -11.11 -3.67 5.86
CA LEU A 241 -10.28 -2.45 5.81
C LEU A 241 -11.15 -1.21 5.50
N CYS A 242 -10.95 -0.14 6.26
CA CYS A 242 -11.57 1.17 6.07
C CYS A 242 -10.61 2.09 5.28
N PRO A 243 -10.78 2.26 3.96
CA PRO A 243 -9.84 3.01 3.12
C PRO A 243 -9.98 4.52 3.26
N ASN A 244 -11.03 5.00 3.93
CA ASN A 244 -11.26 6.41 4.23
C ASN A 244 -10.73 6.81 5.62
N ILE A 245 -10.01 5.92 6.32
CA ILE A 245 -9.45 6.20 7.64
C ILE A 245 -8.01 5.67 7.73
N CYS A 246 -7.10 6.47 8.30
CA CYS A 246 -5.75 6.01 8.62
C CYS A 246 -5.20 6.68 9.88
N ARG A 247 -4.22 6.03 10.53
CA ARG A 247 -3.46 6.63 11.63
C ARG A 247 -2.35 7.54 11.10
N VAL A 248 -2.20 8.69 11.73
CA VAL A 248 -1.15 9.66 11.44
C VAL A 248 -0.53 10.10 12.74
N ARG A 249 0.80 10.07 12.82
CA ARG A 249 1.55 10.58 13.96
C ARG A 249 2.06 11.99 13.65
N ILE A 250 1.81 12.94 14.54
CA ILE A 250 2.21 14.34 14.43
C ILE A 250 2.88 14.73 15.75
N ASP A 251 4.17 15.08 15.70
CA ASP A 251 4.96 15.53 16.86
C ASP A 251 4.78 14.64 18.11
N CYS A 252 4.89 13.31 17.91
CA CYS A 252 4.70 12.26 18.91
C CYS A 252 3.27 12.02 19.43
N GLN A 253 2.27 12.73 18.91
CA GLN A 253 0.86 12.46 19.21
C GLN A 253 0.19 11.73 18.03
N ASP A 254 -0.71 10.80 18.36
CA ASP A 254 -1.45 10.02 17.38
C ASP A 254 -2.80 10.65 17.04
N PHE A 255 -3.09 10.69 15.74
CA PHE A 255 -4.31 11.22 15.17
C PHE A 255 -4.94 10.21 14.23
N GLN A 256 -6.27 10.24 14.15
CA GLN A 256 -7.04 9.58 13.10
C GLN A 256 -7.35 10.60 12.01
N ALA A 257 -6.82 10.36 10.80
CA ALA A 257 -7.25 11.09 9.62
C ALA A 257 -8.42 10.35 8.97
N THR A 258 -9.55 11.04 8.81
CA THR A 258 -10.79 10.47 8.27
C THR A 258 -11.28 11.32 7.11
N VAL A 259 -11.67 10.65 6.03
CA VAL A 259 -12.42 11.27 4.94
C VAL A 259 -13.91 10.94 5.10
N SER A 260 -14.73 11.98 5.23
CA SER A 260 -16.19 11.88 5.36
C SER A 260 -16.86 13.03 4.64
N ASN A 261 -17.96 12.76 3.93
CA ASN A 261 -18.70 13.75 3.15
C ASN A 261 -17.85 14.57 2.15
N GLY A 262 -16.74 13.99 1.69
CA GLY A 262 -15.81 14.65 0.78
C GLY A 262 -14.74 15.51 1.45
N GLU A 263 -14.75 15.62 2.78
CA GLU A 263 -13.84 16.46 3.56
C GLU A 263 -12.85 15.61 4.37
N LEU A 264 -11.68 16.20 4.68
CA LEU A 264 -10.67 15.59 5.53
C LEU A 264 -10.78 16.13 6.96
N HIS A 265 -10.94 15.22 7.91
CA HIS A 265 -11.02 15.51 9.34
C HIS A 265 -9.87 14.84 10.08
N LEU A 266 -9.42 15.49 11.15
CA LEU A 266 -8.46 14.93 12.10
C LEU A 266 -9.09 14.82 13.48
N PHE A 267 -8.89 13.67 14.11
CA PHE A 267 -9.30 13.39 15.48
C PHE A 267 -8.06 13.08 16.30
N CYS A 268 -7.88 13.78 17.42
CA CYS A 268 -6.86 13.43 18.39
C CYS A 268 -7.28 12.12 19.07
N CYS A 269 -6.39 11.13 19.16
CA CYS A 269 -6.74 9.85 19.78
C CYS A 269 -6.92 9.96 21.30
N ASP A 270 -6.30 10.98 21.92
CA ASP A 270 -6.35 11.20 23.37
C ASP A 270 -7.58 12.03 23.81
N ASP A 271 -8.30 12.62 22.86
CA ASP A 271 -9.38 13.56 23.15
C ASP A 271 -10.74 12.86 22.97
N SER A 272 -11.56 12.85 24.02
CA SER A 272 -12.88 12.17 24.03
C SER A 272 -13.96 12.96 23.27
N SER A 273 -13.58 13.99 22.51
CA SER A 273 -14.51 14.81 21.74
C SER A 273 -14.93 14.05 20.47
N PRO A 274 -16.25 13.82 20.26
CA PRO A 274 -16.73 13.12 19.08
C PRO A 274 -16.65 13.96 17.79
N TRP A 275 -16.31 15.24 17.89
CA TRP A 275 -16.24 16.15 16.75
C TRP A 275 -14.79 16.42 16.38
N GLY A 276 -14.30 15.70 15.37
CA GLY A 276 -12.99 15.96 14.76
C GLY A 276 -12.99 17.32 14.07
N ALA A 277 -11.85 17.99 14.10
CA ALA A 277 -11.70 19.26 13.42
C ALA A 277 -11.53 19.02 11.92
N GLU A 278 -12.29 19.75 11.11
CA GLU A 278 -12.00 19.88 9.68
C GLU A 278 -10.60 20.46 9.49
N VAL A 279 -9.82 19.87 8.59
CA VAL A 279 -8.47 20.33 8.30
C VAL A 279 -8.52 21.54 7.37
N GLY A 280 -8.25 22.73 7.93
CA GLY A 280 -8.13 23.97 7.15
C GLY A 280 -6.86 24.01 6.27
N GLY A 281 -6.80 24.94 5.30
CA GLY A 281 -5.66 25.07 4.37
C GLY A 281 -5.73 24.17 3.13
N LEU A 282 -6.86 23.50 2.93
CA LEU A 282 -7.14 22.59 1.82
C LEU A 282 -8.08 23.20 0.78
N GLU A 283 -8.20 24.52 0.70
CA GLU A 283 -9.18 25.22 -0.14
C GLU A 283 -9.03 24.91 -1.63
N GLY A 284 -7.81 24.55 -2.07
CA GLY A 284 -7.54 24.14 -3.45
C GLY A 284 -8.06 22.75 -3.81
N ILE A 285 -8.41 21.92 -2.82
CA ILE A 285 -8.93 20.56 -3.03
C ILE A 285 -10.24 20.29 -2.29
N SER A 286 -10.75 21.20 -1.47
CA SER A 286 -11.97 21.03 -0.66
C SER A 286 -13.25 20.88 -1.51
N SER A 287 -13.24 21.36 -2.76
CA SER A 287 -14.32 21.16 -3.72
C SER A 287 -14.29 19.76 -4.37
N ASN A 288 -13.21 19.02 -4.20
CA ASN A 288 -13.06 17.68 -4.72
C ASN A 288 -13.58 16.69 -3.67
N TYR A 289 -14.70 16.05 -3.94
CA TYR A 289 -15.32 15.07 -3.04
C TYR A 289 -14.36 13.91 -2.74
N LEU A 290 -13.58 14.03 -1.65
CA LEU A 290 -12.55 13.08 -1.26
C LEU A 290 -13.17 11.71 -0.93
N LEU A 291 -12.47 10.64 -1.29
CA LEU A 291 -12.96 9.26 -1.14
C LEU A 291 -12.09 8.39 -0.23
N SER A 292 -10.79 8.64 -0.16
CA SER A 292 -9.86 7.77 0.57
C SER A 292 -8.63 8.54 1.08
N VAL A 293 -8.07 8.05 2.17
CA VAL A 293 -6.85 8.58 2.79
C VAL A 293 -5.89 7.44 3.16
N ALA A 294 -4.61 7.68 2.98
CA ALA A 294 -3.54 6.72 3.29
C ALA A 294 -2.35 7.43 3.91
N SER A 295 -1.63 6.74 4.80
CA SER A 295 -0.44 7.27 5.49
C SER A 295 0.84 6.71 4.85
N PRO A 296 1.53 7.46 3.97
CA PRO A 296 2.60 6.98 3.09
C PRO A 296 3.98 6.84 3.79
N ALA A 297 4.03 6.53 5.09
CA ALA A 297 5.26 6.29 5.87
C ALA A 297 6.18 7.51 6.17
N LYS A 298 5.60 8.70 6.35
CA LYS A 298 6.27 9.80 7.05
C LYS A 298 5.37 10.34 8.15
N GLU A 299 5.96 10.76 9.25
CA GLU A 299 5.27 11.56 10.25
C GLU A 299 4.63 12.78 9.58
N ARG A 300 3.40 13.11 9.98
CA ARG A 300 2.65 14.29 9.55
C ARG A 300 2.16 14.32 8.10
N ARG A 301 2.27 13.24 7.33
CA ARG A 301 1.82 13.24 5.92
C ARG A 301 0.73 12.22 5.64
N VAL A 302 -0.19 12.58 4.76
CA VAL A 302 -1.17 11.67 4.18
C VAL A 302 -1.32 11.92 2.69
N THR A 303 -1.70 10.88 1.96
CA THR A 303 -2.25 11.02 0.62
C THR A 303 -3.77 10.95 0.66
N VAL A 304 -4.44 11.86 -0.05
CA VAL A 304 -5.89 11.81 -0.28
C VAL A 304 -6.20 11.54 -1.74
N TRP A 305 -7.31 10.86 -1.99
CA TRP A 305 -7.67 10.32 -3.30
C TRP A 305 -9.12 10.63 -3.65
N TRP A 306 -9.37 11.02 -4.90
CA TRP A 306 -10.73 11.30 -5.42
C TRP A 306 -10.83 10.98 -6.91
N LYS A 307 -12.06 11.03 -7.43
CA LYS A 307 -12.37 10.88 -8.85
C LYS A 307 -12.98 12.17 -9.40
N THR A 308 -12.68 12.47 -10.65
CA THR A 308 -13.43 13.46 -11.42
C THR A 308 -13.88 12.85 -12.75
N TYR A 309 -14.96 13.38 -13.30
CA TYR A 309 -15.51 12.95 -14.58
C TYR A 309 -15.43 14.10 -15.57
N THR A 310 -14.86 13.81 -16.73
CA THR A 310 -14.78 14.79 -17.82
C THR A 310 -16.00 14.69 -18.73
N LYS A 311 -16.26 15.76 -19.50
CA LYS A 311 -17.32 15.80 -20.51
C LYS A 311 -17.15 14.74 -21.62
N GLU A 312 -15.95 14.17 -21.77
CA GLU A 312 -15.61 13.15 -22.77
C GLU A 312 -15.78 11.71 -22.26
N CYS A 313 -16.55 11.50 -21.17
CA CYS A 313 -16.73 10.20 -20.53
C CYS A 313 -15.41 9.53 -20.10
N LYS A 314 -14.41 10.33 -19.72
CA LYS A 314 -13.19 9.85 -19.07
C LYS A 314 -13.30 10.08 -17.58
N THR A 315 -12.89 9.08 -16.80
CA THR A 315 -12.67 9.19 -15.36
C THR A 315 -11.20 9.47 -15.10
N GLU A 316 -10.94 10.49 -14.30
CA GLU A 316 -9.61 10.83 -13.81
C GLU A 316 -9.50 10.42 -12.34
N ILE A 317 -8.40 9.78 -12.01
CA ILE A 317 -7.99 9.48 -10.64
C ILE A 317 -7.00 10.54 -10.23
N TRP A 318 -7.34 11.23 -9.15
CA TRP A 318 -6.50 12.27 -8.58
C TRP A 318 -5.94 11.84 -7.24
N CYS A 319 -4.75 12.35 -6.94
CA CYS A 319 -4.10 12.16 -5.66
C CYS A 319 -3.45 13.50 -5.25
N ALA A 320 -3.47 13.78 -3.95
CA ALA A 320 -2.72 14.87 -3.36
C ALA A 320 -1.95 14.40 -2.14
N MET A 321 -0.79 15.00 -1.87
CA MET A 321 -0.04 14.83 -0.63
C MET A 321 -0.30 16.02 0.27
N ILE A 322 -0.74 15.74 1.49
CA ILE A 322 -1.03 16.72 2.52
C ILE A 322 -0.01 16.56 3.64
N LEU A 323 0.65 17.66 3.99
CA LEU A 323 1.48 17.80 5.18
C LEU A 323 0.66 18.49 6.27
N PHE A 324 0.62 17.91 7.46
CA PHE A 324 0.00 18.55 8.62
C PHE A 324 1.00 19.43 9.36
N GLU A 325 0.57 20.66 9.61
CA GLU A 325 1.27 21.67 10.40
C GLU A 325 0.48 21.97 11.67
N ILE A 326 1.16 21.86 12.81
CA ILE A 326 0.66 22.39 14.09
C ILE A 326 1.11 23.85 14.17
N PRO A 327 0.18 24.83 14.21
CA PRO A 327 0.54 26.20 14.48
C PRO A 327 1.04 26.35 15.93
N LEU A 328 2.11 27.13 16.12
CA LEU A 328 2.45 27.65 17.44
C LEU A 328 1.22 28.41 17.99
N MET A 329 0.78 28.07 19.21
CA MET A 329 -0.31 28.72 19.96
C MET A 329 -1.75 28.22 19.73
N GLY A 330 -1.97 26.90 19.78
CA GLY A 330 -3.29 26.33 20.12
C GLY A 330 -4.42 26.61 19.12
N LYS A 331 -4.09 26.91 17.86
CA LYS A 331 -5.07 27.02 16.77
C LYS A 331 -5.05 25.76 15.90
N LEU A 332 -6.22 25.49 15.32
CA LEU A 332 -6.59 24.42 14.40
C LEU A 332 -5.41 23.85 13.58
N LEU A 333 -5.25 22.52 13.59
CA LEU A 333 -4.33 21.80 12.70
C LEU A 333 -4.55 22.25 11.25
N ARG A 334 -3.48 22.65 10.58
CA ARG A 334 -3.51 23.13 9.19
C ARG A 334 -2.93 22.07 8.26
N GLY A 335 -3.62 21.78 7.17
CA GLY A 335 -3.10 21.00 6.05
C GLY A 335 -2.41 21.89 5.03
N VAL A 336 -1.27 21.44 4.50
CA VAL A 336 -0.57 22.05 3.37
C VAL A 336 -0.50 21.04 2.25
N VAL A 337 -1.06 21.39 1.08
CA VAL A 337 -0.97 20.56 -0.12
C VAL A 337 0.45 20.67 -0.70
N GLU A 338 1.29 19.64 -0.53
CA GLU A 338 2.63 19.61 -1.11
C GLU A 338 2.57 19.46 -2.64
N TRP A 339 1.62 18.65 -3.13
CA TRP A 339 1.29 18.51 -4.56
C TRP A 339 -0.11 17.92 -4.73
N SER A 340 -0.71 18.15 -5.90
CA SER A 340 -2.01 17.62 -6.30
C SER A 340 -2.01 17.42 -7.81
N GLU A 341 -2.19 16.18 -8.27
CA GLU A 341 -2.04 15.82 -9.68
C GLU A 341 -3.09 14.80 -10.12
N ASN A 342 -3.46 14.87 -11.39
CA ASN A 342 -4.11 13.76 -12.07
C ASN A 342 -3.06 12.67 -12.28
N VAL A 343 -3.21 11.57 -11.53
CA VAL A 343 -2.24 10.47 -11.55
C VAL A 343 -2.60 9.38 -12.55
N PHE A 344 -3.85 9.30 -13.02
CA PHE A 344 -4.30 8.31 -14.00
C PHE A 344 -5.64 8.67 -14.65
N THR A 345 -5.78 8.45 -15.96
CA THR A 345 -7.03 8.65 -16.69
C THR A 345 -7.40 7.38 -17.47
N PHE A 346 -8.67 7.00 -17.45
CA PHE A 346 -9.19 5.90 -18.28
C PHE A 346 -10.57 6.24 -18.85
N HIS A 347 -10.98 5.48 -19.87
CA HIS A 347 -12.28 5.64 -20.52
C HIS A 347 -13.38 4.87 -19.79
N GLY A 348 -14.54 5.52 -19.64
CA GLY A 348 -15.71 4.98 -18.95
C GLY A 348 -16.13 5.93 -17.82
N SER A 349 -17.42 6.25 -17.77
CA SER A 349 -18.04 6.99 -16.67
C SER A 349 -18.92 6.04 -15.87
N GLU A 350 -18.62 5.84 -14.60
CA GLU A 350 -19.53 5.12 -13.70
C GLU A 350 -20.31 6.10 -12.86
N SER A 351 -21.61 5.83 -12.67
CA SER A 351 -22.46 6.59 -11.76
C SER A 351 -22.03 6.32 -10.32
N ASP A 352 -22.03 7.36 -9.48
CA ASP A 352 -21.68 7.35 -8.05
C ASP A 352 -22.54 6.42 -7.16
N SER A 353 -23.41 5.60 -7.74
CA SER A 353 -24.35 4.74 -7.03
C SER A 353 -23.70 3.57 -6.28
N ASP A 354 -22.44 3.23 -6.59
CA ASP A 354 -21.63 2.33 -5.78
C ASP A 354 -20.53 3.14 -5.09
N SER A 355 -20.90 3.76 -3.97
CA SER A 355 -20.05 4.49 -3.00
C SER A 355 -18.97 3.62 -2.32
N ASN A 356 -18.57 2.51 -2.93
CA ASN A 356 -17.46 1.68 -2.46
C ASN A 356 -16.14 2.22 -3.01
N SER A 357 -15.23 2.52 -2.09
CA SER A 357 -13.83 2.89 -2.32
C SER A 357 -13.20 2.23 -3.57
N PHE A 358 -12.76 3.03 -4.52
CA PHE A 358 -12.01 2.54 -5.68
C PHE A 358 -10.58 2.14 -5.33
N LEU A 359 -10.00 2.76 -4.29
CA LEU A 359 -8.76 2.32 -3.66
C LEU A 359 -9.09 1.14 -2.74
N LEU A 360 -8.71 -0.07 -3.16
CA LEU A 360 -8.96 -1.28 -2.38
C LEU A 360 -7.86 -1.50 -1.35
N HIS A 361 -6.60 -1.30 -1.76
CA HIS A 361 -5.44 -1.49 -0.91
C HIS A 361 -4.36 -0.48 -1.27
N TYR A 362 -3.56 -0.11 -0.27
CA TYR A 362 -2.32 0.61 -0.48
C TYR A 362 -1.23 -0.02 0.39
N GLU A 363 0.00 0.01 -0.10
CA GLU A 363 1.19 -0.39 0.63
C GLU A 363 2.30 0.60 0.38
N VAL A 364 3.00 0.95 1.45
CA VAL A 364 4.17 1.81 1.36
C VAL A 364 5.39 0.93 1.49
N MET A 365 6.18 0.90 0.43
CA MET A 365 7.41 0.14 0.40
C MET A 365 8.58 1.10 0.46
N THR A 366 9.31 1.08 1.58
CA THR A 366 10.65 1.67 1.57
C THR A 366 11.62 0.55 1.22
N LEU A 367 12.19 0.61 0.02
CA LEU A 367 13.24 -0.30 -0.40
C LEU A 367 14.55 0.17 0.23
N SER A 368 14.69 -0.04 1.54
CA SER A 368 15.86 0.32 2.34
C SER A 368 16.69 -0.90 2.73
N HIS A 369 17.90 -0.58 3.17
CA HIS A 369 18.84 -1.49 3.79
C HIS A 369 18.25 -2.14 5.06
N ARG A 370 18.34 -3.47 5.21
CA ARG A 370 18.36 -4.04 6.57
C ARG A 370 19.70 -3.63 7.18
N ARG A 371 19.69 -2.80 8.23
CA ARG A 371 20.82 -2.78 9.17
C ARG A 371 20.87 -4.16 9.78
N ILE A 372 21.82 -4.99 9.35
CA ILE A 372 22.25 -6.12 10.16
C ILE A 372 22.93 -5.47 11.36
N HIS A 373 22.18 -5.31 12.46
CA HIS A 373 22.81 -5.13 13.76
C HIS A 373 23.52 -6.44 14.06
N PHE A 374 24.82 -6.48 13.80
CA PHE A 374 25.69 -7.44 14.47
C PHE A 374 25.64 -7.05 15.95
N ILE A 375 24.96 -7.87 16.75
CA ILE A 375 25.13 -7.91 18.21
C ILE A 375 26.33 -8.83 18.48
#